data_AF-A0A1B6HWM0-F1
#
_entry.id   AF-A0A1B6HWM0-F1
#
_cell.length_a   1.000
_cell.length_b   1.000
_cell.length_c   1.000
_cell.angle_alpha   90.00
_cell.angle_beta   90.00
_cell.angle_gamma   90.00
#
_symmetry.space_group_name_H-M   'P 1'
#
loop_
_entity.id
_entity.type
_entity.pdbx_description
1 polymer ?
#
loop_
_entity_poly.entity_id
_entity_poly.type
_entity_poly.pdbx_seq_one_letter_code
_entity_poly.pdbx_strand_id
1 'polypeptide(L)'
;EIEKWMLPHMDYRHGREIRKYQHTLSAPQVDSRGLPLTMPKRTKEDDEAMEKKRQAEKEEGRREWKKEQDRLAAERKKAEEERLAELARIEAERRAEEERLAEEARLAEEARLAEEARLAEEARLAEEARLAEEARIAEEKRKAEEKKKAAEAARKAEEARKAEEARKAEEARKAEEARKAEEARLAEEARLAEEARLAEEARIAEEKRKAEEKKKAA
;
A
#
# COMPACT_ATOMS: atom_id res chain seq x y z
N GLU A 1 14.21 -60.00 -76.98
CA GLU A 1 12.92 -60.40 -76.40
C GLU A 1 11.88 -59.32 -76.67
N ILE A 2 10.94 -59.65 -77.57
CA ILE A 2 9.51 -59.26 -77.64
C ILE A 2 9.19 -57.80 -77.27
N GLU A 3 9.10 -56.87 -78.24
CA GLU A 3 7.92 -56.56 -79.10
C GLU A 3 6.68 -56.06 -78.33
N LYS A 4 6.32 -54.77 -78.46
CA LYS A 4 5.28 -54.24 -79.38
C LYS A 4 3.93 -54.14 -78.63
N TRP A 5 3.23 -53.02 -78.54
CA TRP A 5 2.63 -52.21 -79.60
C TRP A 5 2.45 -50.77 -79.10
N MET A 6 3.15 -49.78 -79.67
CA MET A 6 2.69 -48.89 -80.74
C MET A 6 1.58 -47.88 -80.36
N LEU A 7 2.06 -46.72 -79.90
CA LEU A 7 1.63 -45.34 -80.24
C LEU A 7 1.05 -45.20 -81.68
N PRO A 8 0.19 -44.19 -81.96
CA PRO A 8 0.72 -42.84 -82.23
C PRO A 8 -0.10 -41.64 -81.73
N HIS A 9 0.65 -40.73 -81.13
CA HIS A 9 0.42 -39.29 -81.13
C HIS A 9 0.22 -38.78 -82.58
N MET A 10 -0.86 -38.02 -82.85
CA MET A 10 -0.98 -37.20 -84.05
C MET A 10 -1.72 -35.90 -83.75
N ASP A 11 -0.98 -34.79 -83.81
CA ASP A 11 -1.49 -33.45 -84.03
C ASP A 11 -2.21 -33.38 -85.38
N TYR A 12 -3.44 -32.87 -85.47
CA TYR A 12 -3.96 -32.29 -86.72
C TYR A 12 -5.00 -31.18 -86.50
N ARG A 13 -4.48 -29.96 -86.61
CA ARG A 13 -5.06 -28.78 -87.29
C ARG A 13 -6.22 -29.10 -88.26
N HIS A 14 -7.30 -28.30 -88.15
CA HIS A 14 -8.33 -28.03 -89.17
C HIS A 14 -8.85 -29.23 -89.98
N GLY A 15 -9.97 -29.81 -89.55
CA GLY A 15 -10.70 -30.78 -90.35
C GLY A 15 -12.18 -30.77 -90.01
N ARG A 16 -13.00 -30.16 -90.88
CA ARG A 16 -14.41 -30.52 -91.01
C ARG A 16 -14.50 -32.05 -91.02
N GLU A 17 -15.20 -32.63 -90.05
CA GLU A 17 -15.57 -34.03 -90.09
C GLU A 17 -16.36 -34.31 -91.37
N ILE A 18 -15.66 -34.79 -92.39
CA ILE A 18 -16.26 -35.43 -93.55
C ILE A 18 -16.74 -36.79 -93.04
N ARG A 19 -18.01 -36.84 -92.63
CA ARG A 19 -18.73 -38.08 -92.35
C ARG A 19 -18.62 -38.97 -93.60
N LYS A 20 -17.82 -40.05 -93.50
CA LYS A 20 -17.69 -41.08 -94.53
C LYS A 20 -19.03 -41.82 -94.65
N TYR A 21 -19.82 -41.49 -95.65
CA TYR A 21 -20.96 -42.31 -96.06
C TYR A 21 -20.43 -43.53 -96.81
N GLN A 22 -20.53 -44.72 -96.21
CA GLN A 22 -20.55 -45.96 -96.97
C GLN A 22 -21.81 -45.94 -97.83
N HIS A 23 -21.64 -45.69 -99.13
CA HIS A 23 -22.71 -45.78 -100.11
C HIS A 23 -23.13 -47.23 -100.30
N THR A 24 -24.21 -47.63 -99.63
CA THR A 24 -25.09 -48.67 -100.16
C THR A 24 -25.79 -48.08 -101.39
N LEU A 25 -25.52 -48.66 -102.56
CA LEU A 25 -26.07 -48.28 -103.86
C LEU A 25 -27.60 -48.36 -103.87
N SER A 26 -28.24 -47.25 -103.56
CA SER A 26 -29.53 -46.89 -104.14
C SER A 26 -29.48 -45.39 -104.37
N ALA A 27 -29.41 -44.98 -105.65
CA ALA A 27 -29.37 -43.58 -106.02
C ALA A 27 -30.58 -42.85 -105.39
N PRO A 28 -30.38 -41.76 -104.61
CA PRO A 28 -31.50 -40.97 -104.14
C PRO A 28 -32.18 -40.40 -105.39
N GLN A 29 -33.45 -40.75 -105.61
CA GLN A 29 -34.23 -40.16 -106.69
C GLN A 29 -34.15 -38.64 -106.53
N VAL A 30 -33.75 -37.91 -107.58
CA VAL A 30 -33.67 -36.45 -107.60
C VAL A 30 -34.68 -35.91 -108.62
N ASP A 31 -35.29 -34.77 -108.36
CA ASP A 31 -36.19 -34.13 -109.34
C ASP A 31 -35.39 -33.58 -110.54
N SER A 32 -36.05 -33.07 -111.58
CA SER A 32 -35.41 -32.53 -112.78
C SER A 32 -34.49 -31.31 -112.53
N ARG A 33 -34.39 -30.83 -111.29
CA ARG A 33 -33.49 -29.75 -110.85
C ARG A 33 -32.40 -30.24 -109.88
N GLY A 34 -32.26 -31.55 -109.66
CA GLY A 34 -31.16 -32.15 -108.90
C GLY A 34 -31.34 -32.17 -107.38
N LEU A 35 -32.56 -31.97 -106.87
CA LEU A 35 -32.85 -32.00 -105.42
C LEU A 35 -33.32 -33.40 -104.95
N PRO A 36 -32.82 -33.94 -103.82
CA PRO A 36 -33.15 -35.31 -103.37
C PRO A 36 -34.62 -35.46 -102.92
N LEU A 37 -35.32 -36.49 -103.42
CA LEU A 37 -36.77 -36.72 -103.26
C LEU A 37 -37.24 -37.14 -101.86
N THR A 38 -36.38 -37.34 -100.87
CA THR A 38 -36.80 -37.79 -99.54
C THR A 38 -36.14 -37.00 -98.42
N MET A 39 -36.33 -35.68 -98.44
CA MET A 39 -36.46 -34.93 -97.20
C MET A 39 -37.96 -34.70 -97.00
N PRO A 40 -38.60 -35.29 -95.95
CA PRO A 40 -40.00 -35.00 -95.68
C PRO A 40 -40.15 -33.48 -95.56
N LYS A 41 -41.02 -32.90 -96.38
CA LYS A 41 -41.25 -31.46 -96.35
C LYS A 41 -41.77 -31.12 -94.96
N ARG A 42 -40.99 -30.33 -94.23
CA ARG A 42 -41.35 -29.85 -92.90
C ARG A 42 -42.73 -29.22 -92.96
N THR A 43 -43.65 -29.75 -92.19
CA THR A 43 -45.03 -29.26 -92.16
C THR A 43 -45.11 -28.01 -91.30
N LYS A 44 -46.15 -27.19 -91.48
CA LYS A 44 -46.42 -26.07 -90.57
C LYS A 44 -46.55 -26.55 -89.11
N GLU A 45 -47.08 -27.75 -88.93
CA GLU A 45 -47.21 -28.41 -87.62
C GLU A 45 -45.84 -28.76 -87.01
N ASP A 46 -44.86 -29.20 -87.82
CA ASP A 46 -43.48 -29.45 -87.36
C ASP A 46 -42.74 -28.16 -86.98
N ASP A 47 -42.99 -27.06 -87.70
CA ASP A 47 -42.44 -25.74 -87.38
C ASP A 47 -43.02 -25.19 -86.06
N GLU A 48 -44.33 -25.31 -85.87
CA GLU A 48 -45.03 -24.93 -84.63
C GLU A 48 -44.60 -25.80 -83.45
N ALA A 49 -44.41 -27.12 -83.65
CA ALA A 49 -43.92 -28.02 -82.61
C ALA A 49 -42.48 -27.68 -82.17
N MET A 50 -41.60 -27.35 -83.11
CA MET A 50 -40.24 -26.88 -82.81
C MET A 50 -40.24 -25.53 -82.08
N GLU A 51 -41.12 -24.60 -82.46
CA GLU A 51 -41.22 -23.32 -81.76
C GLU A 51 -41.76 -23.48 -80.34
N LYS A 52 -42.77 -24.33 -80.12
CA LYS A 52 -43.24 -24.69 -78.77
C LYS A 52 -42.14 -25.32 -77.93
N LYS A 53 -41.34 -26.23 -78.50
CA LYS A 53 -40.18 -26.83 -77.82
C LYS A 53 -39.13 -25.79 -77.44
N ARG A 54 -38.80 -24.86 -78.36
CA ARG A 54 -37.87 -23.75 -78.10
C ARG A 54 -38.41 -22.80 -77.01
N GLN A 55 -39.72 -22.57 -76.95
CA GLN A 55 -40.32 -21.77 -75.89
C GLN A 55 -40.31 -22.50 -74.55
N ALA A 56 -40.63 -23.79 -74.52
CA ALA A 56 -40.55 -24.62 -73.32
C ALA A 56 -39.12 -24.66 -72.75
N GLU A 57 -38.10 -24.85 -73.60
CA GLU A 57 -36.69 -24.83 -73.20
C GLU A 57 -36.25 -23.46 -72.65
N LYS A 58 -36.71 -22.36 -73.25
CA LYS A 58 -36.48 -21.01 -72.71
C LYS A 58 -37.17 -20.79 -71.37
N GLU A 59 -38.38 -21.30 -71.19
CA GLU A 59 -39.10 -21.22 -69.92
C GLU A 59 -38.45 -22.06 -68.83
N GLU A 60 -37.99 -23.26 -69.17
CA GLU A 60 -37.23 -24.13 -68.28
C GLU A 60 -35.90 -23.47 -67.88
N GLY A 61 -35.15 -22.93 -68.85
CA GLY A 61 -33.94 -22.15 -68.57
C GLY A 61 -34.19 -20.94 -67.67
N ARG A 62 -35.32 -20.23 -67.84
CA ARG A 62 -35.73 -19.14 -66.94
C ARG A 62 -36.08 -19.64 -65.53
N ARG A 63 -36.73 -20.81 -65.41
CA ARG A 63 -37.08 -21.43 -64.13
C ARG A 63 -35.84 -21.89 -63.38
N GLU A 64 -34.90 -22.55 -64.07
CA GLU A 64 -33.62 -22.97 -63.49
C GLU A 64 -32.75 -21.78 -63.09
N TRP A 65 -32.67 -20.75 -63.94
CA TRP A 65 -31.99 -19.50 -63.58
C TRP A 65 -32.58 -18.85 -62.34
N LYS A 66 -33.92 -18.82 -62.21
CA LYS A 66 -34.59 -18.27 -61.03
C LYS A 66 -34.31 -19.09 -59.76
N LYS A 67 -34.35 -20.43 -59.85
CA LYS A 67 -33.99 -21.31 -58.73
C LYS A 67 -32.53 -21.10 -58.29
N GLU A 68 -31.63 -20.93 -59.24
CA GLU A 68 -30.23 -20.67 -58.95
C GLU A 68 -30.03 -19.30 -58.30
N GLN A 69 -30.76 -18.27 -58.75
CA GLN A 69 -30.77 -16.96 -58.07
C GLN A 69 -31.31 -17.05 -56.64
N ASP A 70 -32.40 -17.79 -56.42
CA ASP A 70 -32.98 -17.98 -55.08
C ASP A 70 -32.04 -18.76 -54.16
N ARG A 71 -31.33 -19.77 -54.69
CA ARG A 71 -30.27 -20.51 -53.97
C ARG A 71 -29.13 -19.58 -53.56
N LEU A 72 -28.59 -18.81 -54.50
CA LEU A 72 -27.50 -17.86 -54.23
C LEU A 72 -27.94 -16.78 -53.22
N ALA A 73 -29.19 -16.33 -53.29
CA ALA A 73 -29.74 -15.39 -52.31
C ALA A 73 -29.86 -16.02 -50.91
N ALA A 74 -30.26 -17.28 -50.81
CA ALA A 74 -30.33 -18.01 -49.54
C ALA A 74 -28.93 -18.25 -48.94
N GLU A 75 -27.96 -18.64 -49.76
CA GLU A 75 -26.56 -18.80 -49.32
C GLU A 75 -25.95 -17.48 -48.86
N ARG A 76 -26.21 -16.39 -49.58
CA ARG A 76 -25.76 -15.05 -49.17
C ARG A 76 -26.36 -14.63 -47.83
N LYS A 77 -27.65 -14.86 -47.61
CA LYS A 77 -28.31 -14.55 -46.34
C LYS A 77 -27.71 -15.37 -45.20
N LYS A 78 -27.49 -16.67 -45.41
CA LYS A 78 -26.87 -17.52 -44.41
C LYS A 78 -25.44 -17.07 -44.06
N ALA A 79 -24.64 -16.72 -45.07
CA ALA A 79 -23.30 -16.18 -44.85
C ALA A 79 -23.30 -14.83 -44.12
N GLU A 80 -24.30 -13.98 -44.37
CA GLU A 80 -24.48 -12.71 -43.66
C GLU A 80 -24.88 -12.94 -42.19
N GLU A 81 -25.81 -13.86 -41.93
CA GLU A 81 -26.19 -14.26 -40.57
C GLU A 81 -25.01 -14.85 -39.78
N GLU A 82 -24.19 -15.70 -40.42
CA GLU A 82 -22.99 -16.26 -39.81
C GLU A 82 -21.96 -15.17 -39.47
N ARG A 83 -21.75 -14.20 -40.37
CA ARG A 83 -20.86 -13.05 -40.11
C ARG A 83 -21.37 -12.17 -38.97
N LEU A 84 -22.68 -11.92 -38.91
CA LEU A 84 -23.29 -11.15 -37.82
C LEU A 84 -23.17 -11.91 -36.49
N ALA A 85 -23.34 -13.23 -36.49
CA ALA A 85 -23.15 -14.05 -35.31
C ALA A 85 -21.69 -14.06 -34.84
N GLU A 86 -20.72 -14.07 -35.76
CA GLU A 86 -19.30 -13.96 -35.45
C GLU A 86 -18.95 -12.60 -34.84
N LEU A 87 -19.42 -11.50 -35.44
CA LEU A 87 -19.23 -10.15 -34.90
C LEU A 87 -19.86 -10.00 -33.52
N ALA A 88 -21.05 -10.55 -33.29
CA ALA A 88 -21.70 -10.54 -31.99
C ALA A 88 -20.91 -11.32 -30.92
N ARG A 89 -20.28 -12.44 -31.29
CA ARG A 89 -19.39 -13.20 -30.38
C ARG A 89 -18.15 -12.41 -30.01
N ILE A 90 -17.49 -11.79 -30.99
CA ILE A 90 -16.30 -10.95 -30.76
C ILE A 90 -16.64 -9.77 -29.86
N GLU A 91 -17.79 -9.12 -30.10
CA GLU A 91 -18.21 -8.00 -29.24
C GLU A 91 -18.54 -8.45 -27.81
N ALA A 92 -19.20 -9.61 -27.65
CA ALA A 92 -19.48 -10.17 -26.33
C ALA A 92 -18.18 -10.54 -25.58
N GLU A 93 -17.20 -11.11 -26.26
CA GLU A 93 -15.88 -11.41 -25.69
C GLU A 93 -15.15 -10.14 -25.27
N ARG A 94 -15.14 -9.11 -26.13
CA ARG A 94 -14.53 -7.80 -25.80
C ARG A 94 -15.18 -7.15 -24.59
N ARG A 95 -16.52 -7.21 -24.47
CA ARG A 95 -17.23 -6.68 -23.30
C ARG A 95 -16.90 -7.46 -22.04
N ALA A 96 -16.82 -8.78 -22.11
CA ALA A 96 -16.42 -9.60 -20.98
C ALA A 96 -14.97 -9.32 -20.53
N GLU A 97 -14.05 -9.11 -21.48
CA GLU A 97 -12.68 -8.70 -21.18
C GLU A 97 -12.62 -7.31 -20.53
N GLU A 98 -13.38 -6.34 -21.05
CA GLU A 98 -13.49 -5.00 -20.48
C GLU A 98 -14.05 -5.03 -19.05
N GLU A 99 -15.08 -5.83 -18.79
CA GLU A 99 -15.61 -6.03 -17.43
C GLU A 99 -14.59 -6.67 -16.48
N ARG A 100 -13.82 -7.67 -16.95
CA ARG A 100 -12.76 -8.28 -16.15
C ARG A 100 -11.64 -7.31 -15.82
N LEU A 101 -11.21 -6.50 -16.79
CA LEU A 101 -10.20 -5.46 -16.57
C LEU A 101 -10.71 -4.37 -15.61
N ALA A 102 -11.99 -3.99 -15.72
CA ALA A 102 -12.61 -3.05 -14.79
C ALA A 102 -12.69 -3.62 -13.36
N GLU A 103 -13.03 -4.89 -13.21
CA GLU A 103 -13.03 -5.57 -11.90
C GLU A 103 -11.61 -5.66 -11.31
N GLU A 104 -10.62 -6.05 -12.12
CA GLU A 104 -9.21 -6.09 -11.70
C GLU A 104 -8.71 -4.70 -11.26
N ALA A 105 -9.06 -3.64 -12.01
CA ALA A 105 -8.71 -2.27 -11.65
C ALA A 105 -9.36 -1.84 -10.32
N ARG A 106 -10.62 -2.21 -10.07
CA ARG A 106 -11.30 -1.92 -8.80
C ARG A 106 -10.65 -2.65 -7.62
N LEU A 107 -10.30 -3.93 -7.80
CA LEU A 107 -9.60 -4.69 -6.76
C LEU A 107 -8.20 -4.13 -6.48
N ALA A 108 -7.48 -3.68 -7.51
CA ALA A 108 -6.19 -3.04 -7.35
C ALA A 108 -6.29 -1.69 -6.61
N GLU A 109 -7.34 -0.89 -6.90
CA GLU A 109 -7.61 0.35 -6.19
C GLU A 109 -7.98 0.10 -4.72
N GLU A 110 -8.84 -0.88 -4.45
CA GLU A 110 -9.21 -1.28 -3.09
C GLU A 110 -7.99 -1.75 -2.29
N ALA A 111 -7.11 -2.56 -2.90
CA ALA A 111 -5.86 -2.99 -2.28
C ALA A 111 -4.94 -1.81 -1.95
N ARG A 112 -4.80 -0.83 -2.85
CA ARG A 112 -4.02 0.40 -2.59
C ARG A 112 -4.59 1.21 -1.43
N LEU A 113 -5.91 1.40 -1.38
CA LEU A 113 -6.56 2.13 -0.29
C LEU A 113 -6.39 1.40 1.06
N ALA A 114 -6.47 0.07 1.06
CA ALA A 114 -6.22 -0.74 2.25
C ALA A 114 -4.77 -0.61 2.74
N GLU A 115 -3.79 -0.61 1.82
CA GLU A 115 -2.38 -0.41 2.16
C GLU A 115 -2.13 1.00 2.71
N GLU A 116 -2.69 2.03 2.07
CA GLU A 116 -2.61 3.42 2.54
C GLU A 116 -3.20 3.58 3.95
N ALA A 117 -4.36 2.96 4.21
CA ALA A 117 -4.98 2.97 5.53
C ALA A 117 -4.09 2.29 6.59
N ARG A 118 -3.45 1.16 6.27
CA ARG A 118 -2.52 0.48 7.18
C ARG A 118 -1.29 1.33 7.49
N LEU A 119 -0.70 1.97 6.49
CA LEU A 119 0.45 2.86 6.68
C LEU A 119 0.07 4.09 7.52
N ALA A 120 -1.12 4.64 7.33
CA ALA A 120 -1.63 5.75 8.14
C ALA A 120 -1.85 5.32 9.60
N GLU A 121 -2.39 4.12 9.84
CA GLU A 121 -2.54 3.57 11.20
C GLU A 121 -1.19 3.32 11.87
N GLU A 122 -0.24 2.73 11.16
CA GLU A 122 1.13 2.52 11.66
C GLU A 122 1.82 3.84 12.02
N ALA A 123 1.68 4.88 11.18
CA ALA A 123 2.22 6.20 11.46
C ALA A 123 1.59 6.83 12.73
N ARG A 124 0.27 6.68 12.93
CA ARG A 124 -0.40 7.15 14.14
C ARG A 124 0.07 6.43 15.40
N LEU A 125 0.23 5.12 15.34
CA LEU A 125 0.74 4.34 16.48
C LEU A 125 2.19 4.71 16.80
N ALA A 126 3.03 4.96 15.78
CA ALA A 126 4.40 5.43 15.97
C ALA A 126 4.45 6.84 16.61
N GLU A 127 3.56 7.74 16.21
CA GLU A 127 3.43 9.07 16.82
C GLU A 127 2.97 8.99 18.28
N GLU A 128 1.96 8.17 18.56
CA GLU A 128 1.47 7.93 19.92
C GLU A 128 2.58 7.36 20.83
N ALA A 129 3.35 6.39 20.33
CA ALA A 129 4.49 5.84 21.04
C ALA A 129 5.58 6.89 21.34
N ARG A 130 5.88 7.78 20.39
CA ARG A 130 6.81 8.91 20.61
C ARG A 130 6.32 9.87 21.68
N LEU A 131 5.03 10.23 21.66
CA LEU A 131 4.45 11.13 22.66
C LEU A 131 4.45 10.48 24.06
N ALA A 132 4.16 9.18 24.14
CA ALA A 132 4.24 8.44 25.39
C ALA A 132 5.67 8.38 25.94
N GLU A 133 6.67 8.17 25.08
CA GLU A 133 8.08 8.19 25.48
C GLU A 133 8.53 9.58 25.95
N GLU A 134 8.15 10.64 25.24
CA GLU A 134 8.43 12.02 25.63
C GLU A 134 7.81 12.36 26.99
N ALA A 135 6.55 11.95 27.23
CA ALA A 135 5.89 12.12 28.52
C ALA A 135 6.63 11.39 29.65
N ARG A 136 7.10 10.15 29.41
CA ARG A 136 7.89 9.39 30.39
C ARG A 136 9.20 10.09 30.73
N ILE A 137 9.92 10.60 29.74
CA ILE A 137 11.17 11.36 29.93
C ILE A 137 10.91 12.65 30.73
N ALA A 138 9.81 13.35 30.43
CA ALA A 138 9.42 14.56 31.17
C ALA A 138 9.08 14.26 32.64
N GLU A 139 8.36 13.16 32.90
CA GLU A 139 8.06 12.71 34.26
C GLU A 139 9.33 12.32 35.04
N GLU A 140 10.25 11.61 34.39
CA GLU A 140 11.54 11.23 34.99
C GLU A 140 12.37 12.48 35.36
N LYS A 141 12.41 13.48 34.48
CA LYS A 141 13.07 14.77 34.77
C LYS A 141 12.43 15.48 35.96
N ARG A 142 11.09 15.50 36.06
CA ARG A 142 10.39 16.07 37.22
C ARG A 142 10.75 15.35 38.52
N LYS A 143 10.73 14.02 38.53
CA LYS A 143 11.13 13.22 39.70
C LYS A 143 12.58 13.47 40.10
N ALA A 144 13.48 13.61 39.13
CA ALA A 144 14.88 13.93 39.39
C ALA A 144 15.06 15.34 39.98
N GLU A 145 14.31 16.34 39.49
CA GLU A 145 14.33 17.70 40.04
C GLU A 145 13.75 17.74 41.46
N GLU A 146 12.67 17.02 41.72
CA GLU A 146 12.07 16.90 43.04
C GLU A 146 13.05 16.28 44.05
N LYS A 147 13.75 15.20 43.67
CA LYS A 147 14.81 14.61 44.49
C LYS A 147 15.94 15.59 44.79
N LYS A 148 16.35 16.42 43.81
CA LYS A 148 17.36 17.47 44.03
C LYS A 148 16.88 18.52 45.04
N LYS A 149 15.64 19.00 44.90
CA LYS A 149 15.05 19.95 45.85
C LYS A 149 14.95 19.38 47.26
N ALA A 150 14.54 18.11 47.38
CA ALA A 150 14.48 17.42 48.68
C ALA A 150 15.88 17.29 49.31
N ALA A 151 16.91 16.94 48.52
CA ALA A 151 18.29 16.86 49.01
C ALA A 151 18.85 18.23 49.44
N GLU A 152 18.54 19.30 48.70
CA GLU A 152 18.94 20.66 49.06
C GLU A 152 18.24 21.13 50.36
N ALA A 153 16.95 20.85 50.50
CA ALA A 153 16.20 21.15 51.72
C ALA A 153 16.77 20.41 52.93
N ALA A 154 17.14 19.13 52.77
CA ALA A 154 17.78 18.35 53.82
C ALA A 154 19.15 18.93 54.24
N ARG A 155 19.98 19.37 53.28
CA ARG A 155 21.25 20.05 53.58
C ARG A 155 21.05 21.35 54.35
N LYS A 156 20.09 22.18 53.94
CA LYS A 156 19.76 23.43 54.65
C LYS A 156 19.27 23.16 56.07
N ALA A 157 18.48 22.11 56.27
CA ALA A 157 18.04 21.70 57.61
C ALA A 157 19.21 21.22 58.48
N GLU A 158 20.15 20.45 57.92
CA GLU A 158 21.36 20.01 58.65
C GLU A 158 22.26 21.19 59.03
N GLU A 159 22.47 22.14 58.12
CA GLU A 159 23.23 23.36 58.37
C GLU A 159 22.60 24.20 59.48
N ALA A 160 21.26 24.35 59.47
CA ALA A 160 20.54 25.04 60.53
C ALA A 160 20.71 24.35 61.90
N ARG A 161 20.68 23.01 61.96
CA ARG A 161 20.94 22.27 63.21
C ARG A 161 22.37 22.49 63.71
N LYS A 162 23.36 22.45 62.83
CA LYS A 162 24.77 22.72 63.18
C LYS A 162 24.96 24.15 63.70
N ALA A 163 24.28 25.13 63.08
CA ALA A 163 24.32 26.52 63.55
C ALA A 163 23.66 26.68 64.93
N GLU A 164 22.54 26.00 65.19
CA GLU A 164 21.88 26.00 66.50
C GLU A 164 22.76 25.34 67.58
N GLU A 165 23.39 24.21 67.25
CA GLU A 165 24.33 23.51 68.14
C GLU A 165 25.53 24.40 68.47
N ALA A 166 26.08 25.11 67.48
CA ALA A 166 27.16 26.07 67.69
C ALA A 166 26.75 27.22 68.61
N ARG A 167 25.53 27.79 68.46
CA ARG A 167 25.02 28.81 69.39
C ARG A 167 24.88 28.29 70.81
N LYS A 168 24.34 27.08 70.98
CA LYS A 168 24.22 26.44 72.31
C LYS A 168 25.58 26.21 72.95
N ALA A 169 26.58 25.79 72.17
CA ALA A 169 27.95 25.62 72.66
C ALA A 169 28.60 26.96 73.06
N GLU A 170 28.38 28.03 72.28
CA GLU A 170 28.85 29.38 72.63
C GLU A 170 28.18 29.91 73.90
N GLU A 171 26.87 29.73 74.04
CA GLU A 171 26.10 30.10 75.23
C GLU A 171 26.61 29.35 76.47
N ALA A 172 26.89 28.05 76.34
CA ALA A 172 27.49 27.25 77.42
C ALA A 172 28.88 27.77 77.81
N ARG A 173 29.75 28.16 76.85
CA ARG A 173 31.05 28.77 77.17
C ARG A 173 30.89 30.10 77.92
N LYS A 174 29.96 30.97 77.48
CA LYS A 174 29.68 32.24 78.18
C LYS A 174 29.17 32.02 79.60
N ALA A 175 28.31 31.01 79.80
CA ALA A 175 27.83 30.65 81.13
C ALA A 175 28.97 30.12 82.03
N GLU A 176 29.88 29.30 81.49
CA GLU A 176 31.06 28.83 82.22
C GLU A 176 32.01 29.98 82.58
N GLU A 177 32.25 30.91 81.65
CA GLU A 177 33.07 32.11 81.87
C GLU A 177 32.46 32.99 82.97
N ALA A 178 31.13 33.20 82.95
CA ALA A 178 30.43 33.92 84.00
C ALA A 178 30.58 33.25 85.37
N ARG A 179 30.50 31.91 85.45
CA ARG A 179 30.73 31.17 86.71
C ARG A 179 32.16 31.33 87.22
N LYS A 180 33.16 31.26 86.35
CA LYS A 180 34.57 31.50 86.74
C LYS A 180 34.79 32.92 87.23
N ALA A 181 34.14 33.91 86.62
CA ALA A 181 34.21 35.30 87.06
C ALA A 181 33.53 35.49 88.44
N GLU A 182 32.40 34.83 88.69
CA GLU A 182 31.73 34.83 90.00
C GLU A 182 32.58 34.15 91.08
N GLU A 183 33.19 33.01 90.76
CA GLU A 183 34.11 32.29 91.65
C GLU A 183 35.33 33.15 92.00
N ALA A 184 35.91 33.85 91.03
CA ALA A 184 37.02 34.78 91.25
C ALA A 184 36.61 35.94 92.18
N ARG A 185 35.40 36.49 92.01
CA ARG A 185 34.85 37.54 92.89
C ARG A 185 34.66 37.05 94.33
N LEU A 186 34.13 35.84 94.51
CA LEU A 186 33.96 35.24 95.84
C LEU A 186 35.32 34.98 96.50
N ALA A 187 36.33 34.54 95.74
CA ALA A 187 37.69 34.36 96.24
C ALA A 187 38.34 35.69 96.65
N GLU A 188 38.14 36.77 95.88
CA GLU A 188 38.61 38.12 96.24
C GLU A 188 37.91 38.64 97.51
N GLU A 189 36.59 38.46 97.62
CA GLU A 189 35.82 38.83 98.80
C GLU A 189 36.29 38.06 100.05
N ALA A 190 36.57 36.77 99.92
CA ALA A 190 37.14 35.96 101.00
C ALA A 190 38.54 36.47 101.41
N ARG A 191 39.38 36.88 100.45
CA ARG A 191 40.70 37.46 100.74
C ARG A 191 40.60 38.79 101.49
N LEU A 192 39.69 39.66 101.08
CA LEU A 192 39.43 40.93 101.76
C LEU A 192 38.90 40.70 103.18
N ALA A 193 38.04 39.70 103.38
CA ALA A 193 37.55 39.33 104.71
C ALA A 193 38.67 38.78 105.61
N GLU A 194 39.59 37.98 105.06
CA GLU A 194 40.78 37.50 105.78
C GLU A 194 41.73 38.66 106.14
N GLU A 195 41.98 39.58 105.21
CA GLU A 195 42.78 40.77 105.43
C GLU A 195 42.18 41.66 106.53
N ALA A 196 40.85 41.87 106.51
CA ALA A 196 40.14 42.57 107.57
C ALA A 196 40.28 41.88 108.94
N ARG A 197 40.21 40.54 108.98
CA ARG A 197 40.44 39.76 110.20
C ARG A 197 41.86 39.93 110.75
N LEU A 198 42.87 39.88 109.87
CA LEU A 198 44.27 40.08 110.25
C LEU A 198 44.51 41.52 110.75
N ALA A 199 43.89 42.52 110.12
CA ALA A 199 43.95 43.91 110.57
C ALA A 199 43.29 44.09 111.94
N GLU A 200 42.16 43.43 112.20
CA GLU A 200 41.53 43.45 113.52
C GLU A 200 42.35 42.73 114.59
N GLU A 201 42.95 41.58 114.25
CA GLU A 201 43.87 40.87 115.13
C GLU A 201 45.11 41.72 115.46
N ALA A 202 45.68 42.41 114.47
CA ALA A 202 46.77 43.37 114.68
C ALA A 202 46.35 44.53 115.59
N ARG A 203 45.14 45.07 115.44
CA ARG A 203 44.61 46.12 116.33
C ARG A 203 44.47 45.63 117.77
N ILE A 204 43.95 44.42 117.98
CA ILE A 204 43.84 43.81 119.32
C ILE A 204 45.24 43.56 119.91
N ALA A 205 46.20 43.13 119.10
CA ALA A 205 47.59 42.96 119.54
C ALA A 205 48.26 44.29 119.92
N GLU A 206 48.02 45.37 119.17
CA GLU A 206 48.47 46.72 119.50
C GLU A 206 47.81 47.24 120.77
N GLU A 207 46.51 46.99 120.95
CA GLU A 207 45.77 47.36 122.16
C GLU A 207 46.32 46.62 123.39
N LYS A 208 46.64 45.32 123.24
CA LYS A 208 47.34 44.54 124.27
C LYS A 208 48.73 45.09 124.57
N ARG A 209 49.50 45.52 123.57
CA ARG A 209 50.80 46.18 123.78
C ARG A 209 50.64 47.50 124.52
N LYS A 210 49.68 48.34 124.16
CA LYS A 210 49.38 49.59 124.89
C LYS A 210 48.90 49.32 126.32
N ALA A 211 48.17 48.23 126.56
CA ALA A 211 47.77 47.80 127.89
C ALA A 211 48.96 47.27 128.73
N GLU A 212 49.90 46.55 128.12
CA GLU A 212 51.15 46.14 128.78
C GLU A 212 52.08 47.33 129.05
N GLU A 213 52.16 48.29 128.15
CA GLU A 213 52.96 49.51 128.32
C GLU A 213 52.40 50.36 129.47
N LYS A 214 51.08 50.49 129.56
CA LYS A 214 50.39 51.11 130.71
C LYS A 214 50.59 50.34 132.02
N LYS A 215 50.81 49.02 131.99
CA LYS A 215 51.16 48.22 133.17
C LYS A 215 52.64 48.32 133.58
N LYS A 216 53.54 48.70 132.66
CA LYS A 216 54.95 49.00 132.96
C LYS A 216 55.18 50.43 133.43
N ALA A 217 54.21 51.32 133.22
CA ALA A 217 54.24 52.73 133.63
C ALA A 217 53.47 53.01 134.94
N ALA A 218 52.95 51.99 135.60
CA ALA A 218 52.33 52.03 136.93
C ALA A 218 53.21 51.28 137.94
#